data_AF-A0A368MV23-F1
#
_entry.id   AF-A0A368MV23-F1
#
_cell.length_a   1.000
_cell.length_b   1.000
_cell.length_c   1.000
_cell.angle_alpha   90.00
_cell.angle_beta   90.00
_cell.angle_gamma   90.00
#
_symmetry.space_group_name_H-M   'P 1'
#
loop_
_entity.id
_entity.type
_entity.pdbx_description
1 polymer ?
#
loop_
_entity_poly.entity_id
_entity_poly.type
_entity_poly.pdbx_seq_one_letter_code
_entity_poly.pdbx_strand_id
1 'polypeptide(L)'
;ASREYDAVVFVGPARTGKTIGLIDGWIVYNIVCDPSDMLVVQISEEKAREHSKKRLARTFRVSPEVAERLSPRRNDNNVHDRTFLAGNYLKLGWPSVNIMSSSDYKCTALTDYDRMPEDIDGEGDGFTLASKRTTTFMSAGMTLVESSPGRDILDSKWRRRSEHEAPPTTGILSLFNRGD
;
A
#
# COMPACT_ATOMS: atom_id res chain seq x y z
N ALA A 1 -14.60 8.64 7.81
CA ALA A 1 -13.41 9.03 7.01
C ALA A 1 -12.85 10.31 7.60
N SER A 2 -11.56 10.35 7.95
CA SER A 2 -10.90 11.62 8.28
C SER A 2 -10.93 12.50 7.04
N ARG A 3 -11.28 13.77 7.19
CA ARG A 3 -11.25 14.75 6.10
C ARG A 3 -9.91 15.47 5.99
N GLU A 4 -9.00 15.20 6.92
CA GLU A 4 -7.78 15.98 7.12
C GLU A 4 -6.57 15.39 6.39
N TYR A 5 -6.57 14.08 6.12
CA TYR A 5 -5.41 13.38 5.56
C TYR A 5 -5.84 12.50 4.39
N ASP A 6 -5.08 12.56 3.30
CA ASP A 6 -5.20 11.72 2.11
C ASP A 6 -4.05 10.71 1.97
N ALA A 7 -3.03 10.81 2.82
CA ALA A 7 -1.89 9.91 2.85
C ALA A 7 -1.41 9.59 4.27
N VAL A 8 -0.84 8.39 4.42
CA VAL A 8 -0.16 7.93 5.65
C VAL A 8 1.22 7.42 5.27
N VAL A 9 2.26 8.08 5.79
CA VAL A 9 3.66 7.65 5.62
C VAL A 9 4.15 7.03 6.93
N PHE A 10 4.36 5.73 6.95
CA PHE A 10 4.84 5.02 8.14
C PHE A 10 6.29 4.56 7.98
N VAL A 11 7.18 5.22 8.72
CA VAL A 11 8.59 4.83 8.85
C VAL A 11 8.75 3.98 10.10
N GLY A 12 9.22 2.74 9.98
CA GLY A 12 9.49 1.93 11.15
C GLY A 12 10.46 0.78 10.91
N PRO A 13 11.08 0.22 11.96
CA PRO A 13 12.08 -0.84 11.82
C PRO A 13 11.51 -2.13 11.22
N ALA A 14 12.37 -2.95 10.61
CA ALA A 14 11.96 -4.21 10.01
C ALA A 14 11.43 -5.20 11.06
N ARG A 15 10.52 -6.10 10.64
CA ARG A 15 9.95 -7.19 11.47
C ARG A 15 9.18 -6.75 12.73
N THR A 16 8.46 -5.63 12.65
CA THR A 16 7.60 -5.13 13.75
C THR A 16 6.10 -5.27 13.48
N GLY A 17 5.71 -6.07 12.48
CA GLY A 17 4.31 -6.27 12.16
C GLY A 17 3.65 -5.11 11.41
N LYS A 18 4.42 -4.19 10.81
CA LYS A 18 3.89 -3.11 9.98
C LYS A 18 2.90 -3.60 8.91
N THR A 19 3.32 -4.58 8.11
CA THR A 19 2.49 -5.15 7.04
C THR A 19 1.21 -5.79 7.59
N ILE A 20 1.27 -6.49 8.73
CA ILE A 20 0.05 -7.13 9.28
C ILE A 20 -0.93 -6.09 9.85
N GLY A 21 -0.43 -5.06 10.54
CA GLY A 21 -1.29 -4.04 11.14
C GLY A 21 -1.84 -3.06 10.10
N LEU A 22 -0.95 -2.48 9.31
CA LEU A 22 -1.28 -1.37 8.40
C LEU A 22 -1.84 -1.83 7.06
N ILE A 23 -1.49 -3.03 6.59
CA ILE A 23 -1.89 -3.51 5.25
C ILE A 23 -2.90 -4.64 5.39
N ASP A 24 -2.56 -5.77 6.02
CA ASP A 24 -3.47 -6.93 6.12
C ASP A 24 -4.75 -6.55 6.89
N GLY A 25 -4.60 -5.83 8.01
CA GLY A 25 -5.72 -5.32 8.80
C GLY A 25 -6.60 -4.35 8.01
N TRP A 26 -5.99 -3.47 7.20
CA TRP A 26 -6.74 -2.52 6.39
C TRP A 26 -7.46 -3.20 5.22
N ILE A 27 -6.87 -4.23 4.62
CA ILE A 27 -7.56 -5.08 3.64
C ILE A 27 -8.82 -5.68 4.26
N VAL A 28 -8.72 -6.28 5.45
CA VAL A 28 -9.89 -6.88 6.13
C VAL A 28 -10.94 -5.81 6.44
N TYR A 29 -10.53 -4.63 6.91
CA TYR A 29 -11.43 -3.52 7.16
C TYR A 29 -12.17 -3.07 5.89
N ASN A 30 -11.46 -2.94 4.76
CA ASN A 30 -12.03 -2.58 3.45
C ASN A 30 -12.89 -3.68 2.83
N ILE A 31 -12.85 -4.91 3.38
CA ILE A 31 -13.76 -5.98 2.97
C ILE A 31 -15.01 -5.97 3.85
N VAL A 32 -14.84 -5.88 5.16
CA VAL A 32 -15.91 -6.14 6.13
C VAL A 32 -16.69 -4.87 6.48
N CYS A 33 -16.00 -3.77 6.75
CA CYS A 33 -16.55 -2.55 7.34
C CYS A 33 -16.80 -1.44 6.32
N ASP A 34 -15.88 -1.25 5.38
CA ASP A 34 -15.96 -0.21 4.34
C ASP A 34 -15.63 -0.79 2.95
N PRO A 35 -16.55 -1.61 2.39
CA PRO A 35 -16.38 -2.26 1.08
C PRO A 35 -15.88 -1.30 0.01
N SER A 36 -14.63 -1.46 -0.40
CA SER A 36 -13.98 -0.54 -1.34
C SER A 36 -12.85 -1.18 -2.12
N ASP A 37 -12.56 -0.59 -3.28
CA ASP A 37 -11.48 -1.03 -4.14
C ASP A 37 -10.13 -0.65 -3.55
N MET A 38 -9.24 -1.64 -3.46
CA MET A 38 -7.94 -1.50 -2.83
C MET A 38 -6.81 -2.05 -3.72
N LEU A 39 -5.75 -1.26 -3.89
CA LEU A 39 -4.50 -1.69 -4.51
C LEU A 39 -3.41 -1.84 -3.44
N VAL A 40 -2.71 -2.97 -3.44
CA VAL A 40 -1.54 -3.21 -2.60
C VAL A 40 -0.33 -3.51 -3.48
N VAL A 41 0.64 -2.61 -3.48
CA VAL A 41 1.87 -2.72 -4.27
C VAL A 41 2.97 -3.34 -3.42
N GLN A 42 3.42 -4.54 -3.82
CA GLN A 42 4.60 -5.22 -3.30
C GLN A 42 5.84 -4.84 -4.11
N ILE A 43 7.03 -5.22 -3.66
CA ILE A 43 8.30 -4.89 -4.35
C ILE A 43 8.51 -5.66 -5.67
N SER A 44 7.82 -6.79 -5.88
CA SER A 44 7.90 -7.59 -7.10
C SER A 44 6.65 -8.46 -7.27
N GLU A 45 6.43 -8.97 -8.48
CA GLU A 45 5.34 -9.91 -8.77
C GLU A 45 5.41 -11.16 -7.89
N GLU A 46 6.61 -11.70 -7.69
CA GLU A 46 6.81 -12.87 -6.82
C GLU A 46 6.37 -12.57 -5.38
N LYS A 47 6.67 -11.37 -4.87
CA LYS A 47 6.26 -10.95 -3.52
C LYS A 47 4.77 -10.67 -3.42
N ALA A 48 4.14 -10.11 -4.46
CA ALA A 48 2.68 -10.02 -4.58
C ALA A 48 2.01 -11.40 -4.49
N ARG A 49 2.53 -12.37 -5.24
CA ARG A 49 2.04 -13.75 -5.24
C ARG A 49 2.28 -14.44 -3.88
N GLU A 50 3.44 -14.24 -3.28
CA GLU A 50 3.77 -14.78 -1.95
C GLU A 50 2.82 -14.24 -0.89
N HIS A 51 2.60 -12.93 -0.88
CA HIS A 51 1.66 -12.28 0.02
C HIS A 51 0.26 -12.87 -0.15
N SER A 52 -0.25 -12.94 -1.38
CA SER A 52 -1.55 -13.54 -1.67
C SER A 52 -1.70 -14.96 -1.10
N LYS A 53 -0.77 -15.85 -1.45
CA LYS A 53 -0.90 -17.28 -1.17
C LYS A 53 -0.58 -17.65 0.28
N LYS A 54 0.47 -17.05 0.86
CA LYS A 54 0.97 -17.46 2.18
C LYS A 54 0.33 -16.68 3.31
N ARG A 55 -0.21 -15.49 3.05
CA ARG A 55 -0.72 -14.58 4.09
C ARG A 55 -2.20 -14.33 3.90
N LEU A 56 -2.62 -13.63 2.84
CA LEU A 56 -4.04 -13.27 2.67
C LEU A 56 -4.96 -14.48 2.53
N ALA A 57 -4.60 -15.48 1.72
CA ALA A 57 -5.40 -16.69 1.59
C ALA A 57 -5.58 -17.44 2.92
N ARG A 58 -4.59 -17.37 3.82
CA ARG A 58 -4.71 -17.96 5.16
C ARG A 58 -5.62 -17.10 6.05
N THR A 59 -5.43 -15.79 6.04
CA THR A 59 -6.28 -14.81 6.76
C THR A 59 -7.74 -14.97 6.37
N PHE A 60 -8.04 -14.99 5.07
CA PHE A 60 -9.40 -15.09 4.57
C PHE A 60 -10.05 -16.43 4.93
N ARG A 61 -9.29 -17.53 4.89
CA ARG A 61 -9.79 -18.85 5.26
C ARG A 61 -10.18 -18.94 6.74
N VAL A 62 -9.48 -18.24 7.63
CA VAL A 62 -9.75 -18.30 9.08
C VAL A 62 -10.62 -17.15 9.60
N SER A 63 -11.08 -16.26 8.71
CA SER A 63 -11.92 -15.11 9.06
C SER A 63 -13.32 -15.30 8.47
N PRO A 64 -14.31 -15.75 9.26
CA PRO A 64 -15.66 -16.05 8.75
C PRO A 64 -16.30 -14.87 8.01
N GLU A 65 -16.20 -13.67 8.57
CA GLU A 65 -16.78 -12.46 7.96
C GLU A 65 -16.20 -12.11 6.59
N VAL A 66 -14.90 -12.41 6.37
CA VAL A 66 -14.25 -12.21 5.08
C VAL A 66 -14.64 -13.32 4.11
N ALA A 67 -14.67 -14.58 4.58
CA ALA A 67 -15.02 -15.73 3.77
C ALA A 67 -16.44 -15.62 3.20
N GLU A 68 -17.40 -15.14 3.98
CA GLU A 68 -18.79 -14.90 3.56
C GLU A 68 -18.91 -13.81 2.48
N ARG A 69 -17.94 -12.91 2.38
CA ARG A 69 -17.94 -11.80 1.41
C ARG A 69 -17.14 -12.10 0.16
N LEU A 70 -16.34 -13.16 0.13
CA LEU A 70 -15.62 -13.57 -1.09
C LEU A 70 -16.61 -14.01 -2.17
N SER A 71 -16.35 -13.63 -3.42
CA SER A 71 -17.14 -14.16 -4.54
C SER A 71 -17.03 -15.70 -4.58
N PRO A 72 -18.14 -16.44 -4.78
CA PRO A 72 -18.09 -17.90 -4.92
C PRO A 72 -17.53 -18.32 -6.29
N ARG A 73 -17.37 -17.38 -7.23
CA ARG A 73 -16.88 -17.68 -8.58
C ARG A 73 -15.38 -17.90 -8.56
N ARG A 74 -14.94 -18.98 -9.19
CA ARG A 74 -13.51 -19.33 -9.28
C ARG A 74 -12.70 -18.28 -10.06
N ASN A 75 -13.26 -17.70 -11.11
CA ASN A 75 -12.57 -16.72 -11.97
C ASN A 75 -12.35 -15.37 -11.27
N ASP A 76 -13.11 -15.08 -10.23
CA ASP A 76 -13.03 -13.85 -9.44
C ASP A 76 -11.95 -13.93 -8.34
N ASN A 77 -11.26 -15.08 -8.25
CA ASN A 77 -10.46 -15.50 -7.11
C ASN A 77 -9.04 -15.89 -7.52
N ASN A 78 -8.35 -14.97 -8.18
CA ASN A 78 -7.02 -15.19 -8.73
C ASN A 78 -5.91 -14.94 -7.70
N VAL A 79 -4.66 -15.13 -8.14
CA VAL A 79 -3.49 -14.94 -7.28
C VAL A 79 -3.25 -13.46 -7.00
N HIS A 80 -3.43 -12.59 -7.97
CA HIS A 80 -3.13 -11.16 -7.83
C HIS A 80 -4.37 -10.31 -7.61
N ASP A 81 -5.55 -10.92 -7.63
CA ASP A 81 -6.79 -10.19 -7.57
C ASP A 81 -7.92 -11.02 -6.98
N ARG A 82 -8.81 -10.33 -6.26
CA ARG A 82 -9.98 -10.90 -5.61
C ARG A 82 -11.16 -9.96 -5.79
N THR A 83 -12.30 -10.50 -6.20
CA THR A 83 -13.58 -9.79 -6.20
C THR A 83 -14.44 -10.30 -5.05
N PHE A 84 -15.13 -9.36 -4.40
CA PHE A 84 -16.04 -9.63 -3.28
C PHE A 84 -17.49 -9.45 -3.71
N LEU A 85 -18.43 -10.02 -2.95
CA LEU A 85 -19.86 -10.00 -3.24
C LEU A 85 -20.46 -8.59 -3.28
N ALA A 86 -19.88 -7.64 -2.55
CA ALA A 86 -20.28 -6.23 -2.59
C ALA A 86 -19.80 -5.50 -3.86
N GLY A 87 -19.11 -6.20 -4.78
CA GLY A 87 -18.58 -5.66 -6.03
C GLY A 87 -17.20 -5.02 -5.90
N ASN A 88 -16.68 -4.87 -4.68
CA ASN A 88 -15.35 -4.32 -4.47
C ASN A 88 -14.25 -5.30 -4.87
N TYR A 89 -13.07 -4.75 -5.15
CA TYR A 89 -11.94 -5.44 -5.76
C TYR A 89 -10.64 -5.18 -5.01
N LEU A 90 -9.92 -6.25 -4.68
CA LEU A 90 -8.57 -6.18 -4.10
C LEU A 90 -7.55 -6.60 -5.16
N LYS A 91 -6.63 -5.70 -5.51
CA LYS A 91 -5.50 -5.97 -6.40
C LYS A 91 -4.18 -6.00 -5.65
N LEU A 92 -3.36 -7.01 -5.92
CA LEU A 92 -1.99 -7.15 -5.45
C LEU A 92 -1.04 -6.94 -6.62
N GLY A 93 -0.41 -5.78 -6.62
CA GLY A 93 0.46 -5.31 -7.69
C GLY A 93 1.94 -5.28 -7.30
N TRP A 94 2.74 -4.78 -8.25
CA TRP A 94 4.16 -4.51 -8.12
C TRP A 94 4.51 -3.23 -8.89
N PRO A 95 5.73 -2.68 -8.76
CA PRO A 95 6.09 -1.41 -9.38
C PRO A 95 6.20 -1.63 -10.89
N SER A 96 5.15 -1.26 -11.61
CA SER A 96 5.06 -1.28 -13.07
C SER A 96 3.99 -0.29 -13.50
N VAL A 97 4.25 0.43 -14.58
CA VAL A 97 3.31 1.42 -15.11
C VAL A 97 1.94 0.80 -15.40
N ASN A 98 1.87 -0.42 -15.92
CA ASN A 98 0.58 -1.08 -16.21
C ASN A 98 -0.29 -1.31 -14.96
N ILE A 99 0.33 -1.45 -13.78
CA ILE A 99 -0.38 -1.67 -12.52
C ILE A 99 -0.74 -0.35 -11.86
N MET A 100 0.16 0.62 -11.95
CA MET A 100 0.07 1.90 -11.26
C MET A 100 -0.60 2.99 -12.10
N SER A 101 -1.05 2.66 -13.31
CA SER A 101 -1.80 3.53 -14.22
C SER A 101 -3.23 3.02 -14.47
N SER A 102 -4.05 3.89 -15.08
CA SER A 102 -5.37 3.61 -15.65
C SER A 102 -6.53 3.29 -14.69
N SER A 103 -6.31 2.58 -13.58
CA SER A 103 -7.40 2.22 -12.64
C SER A 103 -7.48 3.19 -11.46
N ASP A 104 -8.67 3.44 -10.93
CA ASP A 104 -8.88 4.20 -9.69
C ASP A 104 -9.08 3.24 -8.52
N TYR A 105 -8.51 3.56 -7.35
CA TYR A 105 -8.68 2.78 -6.12
C TYR A 105 -8.93 3.74 -4.97
N LYS A 106 -9.93 3.46 -4.13
CA LYS A 106 -10.18 4.29 -2.94
C LYS A 106 -9.01 4.19 -1.96
N CYS A 107 -8.42 3.00 -1.85
CA CYS A 107 -7.34 2.71 -0.92
C CYS A 107 -6.13 2.18 -1.68
N THR A 108 -4.96 2.81 -1.54
CA THR A 108 -3.70 2.29 -2.10
C THR A 108 -2.67 2.10 -1.00
N ALA A 109 -2.01 0.95 -0.96
CA ALA A 109 -0.95 0.65 -0.01
C ALA A 109 0.35 0.25 -0.72
N LEU A 110 1.48 0.80 -0.30
CA LEU A 110 2.82 0.45 -0.78
C LEU A 110 3.64 -0.09 0.39
N THR A 111 4.20 -1.28 0.22
CA THR A 111 4.98 -1.97 1.26
C THR A 111 6.46 -2.04 0.90
N ASP A 112 7.33 -2.02 1.90
CA ASP A 112 8.79 -2.06 1.67
C ASP A 112 9.25 -1.00 0.64
N TYR A 113 8.71 0.22 0.71
CA TYR A 113 8.91 1.28 -0.29
C TYR A 113 10.37 1.58 -0.66
N ASP A 114 11.29 1.60 0.30
CA ASP A 114 12.72 1.83 0.06
C ASP A 114 13.36 0.83 -0.92
N ARG A 115 12.77 -0.35 -1.08
CA ARG A 115 13.22 -1.40 -2.01
C ARG A 115 12.59 -1.30 -3.40
N MET A 116 11.62 -0.42 -3.60
CA MET A 116 11.06 -0.15 -4.92
C MET A 116 12.05 0.69 -5.75
N PRO A 117 11.97 0.62 -7.09
CA PRO A 117 12.64 1.58 -7.96
C PRO A 117 12.25 3.02 -7.60
N GLU A 118 13.20 3.95 -7.72
CA GLU A 118 12.95 5.39 -7.51
C GLU A 118 12.04 5.99 -8.58
N ASP A 119 12.15 5.45 -9.79
CA ASP A 119 11.39 5.85 -10.94
C ASP A 119 10.81 4.58 -11.58
N ILE A 120 9.48 4.50 -11.64
CA ILE A 120 8.76 3.35 -12.16
C ILE A 120 8.57 3.54 -13.65
N ASP A 121 9.40 2.85 -14.44
CA ASP A 121 9.45 2.87 -15.90
C ASP A 121 9.52 4.29 -16.52
N GLY A 122 10.03 5.30 -15.80
CA GLY A 122 10.18 6.67 -16.31
C GLY A 122 9.01 7.62 -16.00
N GLU A 123 7.98 7.15 -15.29
CA GLU A 123 6.77 7.93 -14.97
C GLU A 123 6.83 8.61 -13.59
N GLY A 124 7.87 8.34 -12.80
CA GLY A 124 8.11 8.94 -11.49
C GLY A 124 8.00 7.98 -10.31
N ASP A 125 7.95 8.56 -9.10
CA ASP A 125 8.02 7.79 -7.86
C ASP A 125 6.70 7.06 -7.55
N GLY A 126 6.82 5.87 -6.95
CA GLY A 126 5.68 5.00 -6.69
C GLY A 126 4.61 5.63 -5.79
N PHE A 127 4.98 6.46 -4.82
CA PHE A 127 4.01 7.10 -3.94
C PHE A 127 3.18 8.14 -4.70
N THR A 128 3.82 8.96 -5.54
CA THR A 128 3.13 9.93 -6.39
C THR A 128 2.19 9.23 -7.37
N LEU A 129 2.64 8.16 -8.04
CA LEU A 129 1.81 7.38 -8.96
C LEU A 129 0.61 6.72 -8.26
N ALA A 130 0.82 6.19 -7.05
CA ALA A 130 -0.23 5.61 -6.24
C ALA A 130 -1.25 6.64 -5.74
N SER A 131 -0.80 7.83 -5.33
CA SER A 131 -1.67 8.92 -4.86
C SER A 131 -2.58 9.46 -5.96
N LYS A 132 -2.18 9.33 -7.23
CA LYS A 132 -3.06 9.65 -8.37
C LYS A 132 -4.26 8.70 -8.47
N ARG A 133 -4.17 7.48 -7.93
CA ARG A 133 -5.26 6.49 -7.97
C ARG A 133 -6.40 6.79 -7.00
N THR A 134 -6.07 7.49 -5.91
CA THR A 134 -7.02 7.85 -4.85
C THR A 134 -7.67 9.22 -5.10
N THR A 135 -7.14 10.01 -6.04
CA THR A 135 -7.59 11.39 -6.33
C THR A 135 -9.08 11.48 -6.65
N THR A 136 -9.63 10.53 -7.41
CA THR A 136 -11.07 10.48 -7.77
C THR A 136 -11.98 10.40 -6.54
N PHE A 137 -11.47 9.85 -5.43
CA PHE A 137 -12.23 9.66 -4.20
C PHE A 137 -12.13 10.85 -3.22
N MET A 138 -11.41 11.92 -3.58
CA MET A 138 -11.26 13.14 -2.78
C MET A 138 -10.88 12.78 -1.32
N SER A 139 -11.57 13.36 -0.33
CA SER A 139 -11.33 13.12 1.10
C SER A 139 -11.64 11.70 1.58
N ALA A 140 -12.19 10.83 0.72
CA ALA A 140 -12.40 9.42 1.03
C ALA A 140 -11.27 8.52 0.53
N GLY A 141 -10.40 9.05 -0.34
CA GLY A 141 -9.22 8.36 -0.84
C GLY A 141 -8.10 8.35 0.20
N MET A 142 -7.33 7.27 0.25
CA MET A 142 -6.20 7.15 1.17
C MET A 142 -5.03 6.40 0.54
N THR A 143 -3.83 6.99 0.59
CA THR A 143 -2.59 6.35 0.16
C THR A 143 -1.68 6.08 1.36
N LEU A 144 -1.54 4.81 1.71
CA LEU A 144 -0.62 4.35 2.76
C LEU A 144 0.70 3.90 2.14
N VAL A 145 1.81 4.34 2.70
CA VAL A 145 3.13 3.83 2.36
C VAL A 145 3.84 3.46 3.66
N GLU A 146 4.40 2.26 3.69
CA GLU A 146 5.24 1.83 4.82
C GLU A 146 6.57 1.30 4.32
N SER A 147 7.63 1.57 5.09
CA SER A 147 8.92 0.96 4.84
C SER A 147 9.82 0.96 6.05
N SER A 148 10.87 0.14 5.96
CA SER A 148 12.02 0.24 6.85
C SER A 148 13.08 1.08 6.15
N PRO A 149 13.56 2.19 6.75
CA PRO A 149 14.55 3.04 6.12
C PRO A 149 15.83 2.24 5.86
N GLY A 150 16.28 2.23 4.62
CA GLY A 150 17.44 1.46 4.17
C GLY A 150 18.33 2.18 3.16
N ARG A 151 18.02 3.45 2.85
CA ARG A 151 18.75 4.26 1.87
C ARG A 151 19.79 5.15 2.52
N ASP A 152 20.79 5.52 1.72
CA ASP A 152 21.94 6.29 2.18
C ASP A 152 21.56 7.74 2.51
N ILE A 153 22.08 8.22 3.64
CA ILE A 153 21.95 9.62 4.05
C ILE A 153 22.88 10.47 3.20
N LEU A 154 22.33 11.47 2.52
CA LEU A 154 23.03 12.35 1.58
C LEU A 154 23.94 13.36 2.28
N ASP A 155 23.62 13.73 3.52
CA ASP A 155 24.43 14.65 4.34
C ASP A 155 24.75 14.03 5.71
N SER A 156 26.00 13.57 5.86
CA SER A 156 26.49 12.97 7.11
C SER A 156 26.62 13.96 8.28
N LYS A 157 26.66 15.27 7.99
CA LYS A 157 26.71 16.32 9.01
C LYS A 157 25.32 16.75 9.46
N TRP A 158 24.27 16.17 8.89
CA TRP A 158 22.90 16.52 9.23
C TRP A 158 22.64 16.37 10.75
N ARG A 159 21.85 17.31 11.25
CA ARG A 159 21.37 17.37 12.63
C ARG A 159 19.90 17.72 12.57
N ARG A 160 19.09 16.91 13.25
CA ARG A 160 17.65 17.15 13.43
C ARG A 160 17.42 18.51 14.09
N ARG A 161 16.55 19.33 13.51
CA ARG A 161 16.14 20.66 14.01
C ARG A 161 14.70 20.68 14.50
N SER A 162 13.82 19.81 13.98
CA SER A 162 12.45 19.67 14.46
C SER A 162 12.05 18.22 14.72
N GLU A 163 10.89 18.01 15.35
CA GLU A 163 10.39 16.66 15.57
C GLU A 163 10.03 15.96 14.27
N HIS A 164 9.43 16.67 13.31
CA HIS A 164 9.07 16.15 12.00
C HIS A 164 10.16 16.44 10.95
N GLU A 165 11.35 15.87 11.16
CA GLU A 165 12.49 16.01 10.25
C GLU A 165 13.35 14.74 10.29
N ALA A 166 13.50 14.13 9.12
CA ALA A 166 14.40 13.03 8.82
C ALA A 166 15.63 13.54 8.05
N PRO A 167 16.78 12.82 8.12
CA PRO A 167 17.95 13.17 7.34
C PRO A 167 17.64 13.20 5.84
N PRO A 168 18.33 14.04 5.05
CA PRO A 168 18.14 14.08 3.60
C PRO A 168 18.56 12.74 3.00
N THR A 169 17.61 12.09 2.32
CA THR A 169 17.74 10.79 1.65
C THR A 169 16.65 10.70 0.59
N THR A 170 16.69 9.66 -0.23
CA THR A 170 15.54 9.24 -1.04
C THR A 170 14.72 8.16 -0.30
N GLY A 171 13.60 7.71 -0.87
CA GLY A 171 12.73 6.67 -0.26
C GLY A 171 11.76 7.20 0.81
N ILE A 172 11.42 6.36 1.78
CA ILE A 172 10.35 6.61 2.77
C ILE A 172 10.64 7.82 3.66
N LEU A 173 11.91 8.06 4.00
CA LEU A 173 12.31 9.18 4.84
C LEU A 173 12.19 10.51 4.08
N SER A 174 12.32 10.49 2.74
CA SER A 174 12.04 11.67 1.91
C SER A 174 10.54 11.97 1.89
N LEU A 175 9.70 10.94 1.84
CA LEU A 175 8.24 11.07 1.97
C LEU A 175 7.83 11.53 3.36
N PHE A 176 8.50 11.06 4.41
CA PHE A 176 8.25 11.50 5.79
C PHE A 176 8.42 13.00 5.91
N ASN A 177 9.49 13.55 5.32
CA ASN A 177 9.76 15.00 5.30
C ASN A 177 8.73 15.82 4.50
N ARG A 178 7.86 15.20 3.68
CA ARG A 178 6.78 15.90 2.99
C ARG A 178 5.57 16.16 3.87
N GLY A 179 5.55 15.69 5.13
CA GLY A 179 4.38 15.86 6.00
C GLY A 179 3.97 17.33 6.08
N ASP A 180 2.81 17.61 5.49
CA ASP A 180 2.09 18.88 5.56
C ASP A 180 1.30 18.96 6.87
#